data_AF-A0A1H6JGN4-F1
#
_entry.id   AF-A0A1H6JGN4-F1
#
_cell.length_a   1.000
_cell.length_b   1.000
_cell.length_c   1.000
_cell.angle_alpha   90.00
_cell.angle_beta   90.00
_cell.angle_gamma   90.00
#
_symmetry.space_group_name_H-M   'P 1'
#
loop_
_entity.id
_entity.type
_entity.pdbx_description
1 polymer ?
#
loop_
_entity_poly.entity_id
_entity_poly.type
_entity_poly.pdbx_seq_one_letter_code
_entity_poly.pdbx_strand_id
1 'polypeptide(L)'
;GAGLAYLPRNARDLIGRLPEFRKMSLKQLAEFSGSWDPLEMALGVAAINAHYNRFDLQGEMGNGAQAFGREAGRVVVVGAFPGLSEMLPNPQVIENDPRPGEYPTIAMDTLLPGCAAAVVASSTLVNRNLPRILRLAQGSRIALVGPVTPLTPRLHAYGVEILGGLVIRDPKGLGEAIRAGALPREFGRFGQYLHLRREDAAPARPCRFRASRRNG
;
A
#
# COMPACT_ATOMS: atom_id res chain seq x y z
N GLY A 1 -1.30 14.53 -12.67
CA GLY A 1 -0.09 13.77 -12.28
C GLY A 1 -0.02 12.51 -13.12
N ALA A 2 0.79 11.54 -12.70
CA ALA A 2 0.81 10.21 -13.29
C ALA A 2 0.52 9.19 -12.19
N GLY A 3 -0.19 8.12 -12.54
CA GLY A 3 -0.59 7.09 -11.60
C GLY A 3 -0.17 5.71 -12.07
N LEU A 4 0.08 4.84 -11.11
CA LEU A 4 0.48 3.46 -11.32
C LEU A 4 -0.52 2.53 -10.62
N ALA A 5 -0.73 1.35 -11.20
CA ALA A 5 -1.37 0.23 -10.54
C ALA A 5 -0.70 -1.08 -10.94
N TYR A 6 -0.83 -2.09 -10.08
CA TYR A 6 -0.42 -3.45 -10.39
C TYR A 6 -1.42 -4.08 -11.37
N LEU A 7 -0.90 -4.78 -12.37
CA LEU A 7 -1.70 -5.51 -13.37
C LEU A 7 -1.74 -7.00 -12.97
N PRO A 8 -2.90 -7.53 -12.55
CA PRO A 8 -3.01 -8.92 -12.08
C PRO A 8 -3.08 -9.96 -13.21
N ARG A 9 -3.23 -9.52 -14.46
CA ARG A 9 -3.31 -10.36 -15.67
C ARG A 9 -2.49 -9.76 -16.80
N ASN A 10 -2.33 -10.54 -17.87
CA ASN A 10 -1.65 -10.10 -19.09
C ASN A 10 -2.31 -8.82 -19.65
N ALA A 11 -1.50 -7.84 -20.04
CA ALA A 11 -1.94 -6.58 -20.61
C ALA A 11 -2.60 -6.69 -21.99
N ARG A 12 -2.53 -7.84 -22.68
CA ARG A 12 -3.12 -8.04 -24.02
C ARG A 12 -4.59 -7.66 -24.10
N ASP A 13 -5.38 -8.05 -23.10
CA ASP A 13 -6.82 -7.75 -23.04
C ASP A 13 -7.09 -6.25 -22.83
N LEU A 14 -6.14 -5.53 -22.20
CA LEU A 14 -6.23 -4.09 -22.01
C LEU A 14 -5.96 -3.34 -23.33
N ILE A 15 -5.03 -3.82 -24.16
CA ILE A 15 -4.60 -3.16 -25.41
C ILE A 15 -5.79 -2.90 -26.33
N GLY A 16 -6.67 -3.88 -26.52
CA GLY A 16 -7.86 -3.74 -27.37
C GLY A 16 -8.86 -2.69 -26.88
N ARG A 17 -8.81 -2.33 -25.60
CA ARG A 17 -9.76 -1.42 -24.94
C ARG A 17 -9.22 0.00 -24.79
N LEU A 18 -7.90 0.19 -24.96
CA LEU A 18 -7.25 1.50 -24.86
C LEU A 18 -7.87 2.58 -25.78
N PRO A 19 -8.30 2.32 -27.02
CA PRO A 19 -8.91 3.35 -27.87
C PRO A 19 -10.18 3.96 -27.27
N GLU A 20 -11.01 3.15 -26.60
CA GLU A 20 -12.21 3.61 -25.89
C GLU A 20 -11.82 4.38 -24.62
N PHE A 21 -10.93 3.83 -23.82
CA PHE A 21 -10.49 4.44 -22.55
C PHE A 21 -9.81 5.80 -22.74
N ARG A 22 -9.13 6.03 -23.86
CA ARG A 22 -8.52 7.33 -24.19
C ARG A 22 -9.54 8.45 -24.40
N LYS A 23 -10.80 8.12 -24.69
CA LYS A 23 -11.88 9.10 -24.87
C LYS A 23 -12.54 9.48 -23.54
N MET A 24 -12.25 8.75 -22.46
CA MET A 24 -12.85 8.96 -21.14
C MET A 24 -12.07 10.01 -20.34
N SER A 25 -12.80 10.77 -19.53
CA SER A 25 -12.21 11.64 -18.52
C SER A 25 -11.52 10.84 -17.41
N LEU A 26 -10.59 11.47 -16.69
CA LEU A 26 -9.92 10.83 -15.55
C LEU A 26 -10.91 10.35 -14.48
N LYS A 27 -12.01 11.08 -14.27
CA LYS A 27 -13.08 10.71 -13.34
C LYS A 27 -13.80 9.44 -13.78
N GLN A 28 -14.18 9.34 -15.06
CA GLN A 28 -14.81 8.14 -15.61
C GLN A 28 -13.89 6.93 -15.53
N LEU A 29 -12.58 7.11 -15.79
CA LEU A 29 -11.61 6.04 -15.59
C LEU A 29 -11.53 5.61 -14.12
N ALA A 30 -11.59 6.55 -13.17
CA ALA A 30 -11.56 6.24 -11.74
C ALA A 30 -12.80 5.44 -11.25
N GLU A 31 -13.95 5.57 -11.92
CA GLU A 31 -15.17 4.79 -11.62
C GLU A 31 -14.95 3.28 -11.83
N PHE A 32 -13.98 2.88 -12.66
CA PHE A 32 -13.58 1.48 -12.81
C PHE A 32 -13.02 0.83 -11.54
N SER A 33 -12.66 1.61 -10.52
CA SER A 33 -12.35 1.05 -9.19
C SER A 33 -13.52 0.26 -8.58
N GLY A 34 -14.75 0.50 -9.03
CA GLY A 34 -15.93 -0.30 -8.70
C GLY A 34 -16.08 -1.60 -9.48
N SER A 35 -15.26 -1.87 -10.50
CA SER A 35 -15.41 -3.03 -11.38
C SER A 35 -14.85 -4.33 -10.81
N TRP A 36 -15.50 -5.45 -11.13
CA TRP A 36 -14.99 -6.81 -10.88
C TRP A 36 -14.00 -7.29 -11.95
N ASP A 37 -13.88 -6.57 -13.08
CA ASP A 37 -12.82 -6.83 -14.05
C ASP A 37 -11.47 -6.36 -13.46
N PRO A 38 -10.47 -7.26 -13.33
CA PRO A 38 -9.19 -6.90 -12.71
C PRO A 38 -8.39 -5.83 -13.47
N LEU A 39 -8.56 -5.72 -14.79
CA LEU A 39 -7.90 -4.73 -15.63
C LEU A 39 -8.56 -3.36 -15.48
N GLU A 40 -9.90 -3.32 -15.45
CA GLU A 40 -10.65 -2.10 -15.14
C GLU A 40 -10.30 -1.60 -13.74
N MET A 41 -10.30 -2.48 -12.74
CA MET A 41 -9.92 -2.14 -11.37
C MET A 41 -8.51 -1.54 -11.31
N ALA A 42 -7.52 -2.18 -11.96
CA ALA A 42 -6.17 -1.64 -12.03
C ALA A 42 -6.13 -0.26 -12.70
N LEU A 43 -6.83 -0.07 -13.82
CA LEU A 43 -6.91 1.21 -14.51
C LEU A 43 -7.58 2.29 -13.66
N GLY A 44 -8.64 1.94 -12.94
CA GLY A 44 -9.34 2.87 -12.04
C GLY A 44 -8.46 3.32 -10.88
N VAL A 45 -7.71 2.40 -10.26
CA VAL A 45 -6.73 2.75 -9.23
C VAL A 45 -5.61 3.63 -9.81
N ALA A 46 -5.10 3.33 -11.01
CA ALA A 46 -4.11 4.18 -11.67
C ALA A 46 -4.66 5.59 -11.97
N ALA A 47 -5.93 5.71 -12.38
CA ALA A 47 -6.58 6.99 -12.60
C ALA A 47 -6.74 7.81 -11.31
N ILE A 48 -7.14 7.17 -10.20
CA ILE A 48 -7.18 7.76 -8.86
C ILE A 48 -5.79 8.30 -8.48
N ASN A 49 -4.74 7.51 -8.67
CA ASN A 49 -3.37 7.91 -8.36
C ASN A 49 -2.89 9.05 -9.26
N ALA A 50 -3.26 9.10 -10.53
CA ALA A 50 -2.90 10.20 -11.42
C ALA A 50 -3.49 11.55 -10.97
N HIS A 51 -4.64 11.51 -10.28
CA HIS A 51 -5.27 12.69 -9.68
C HIS A 51 -4.61 13.09 -8.35
N TYR A 52 -4.45 12.16 -7.40
CA TYR A 52 -3.95 12.47 -6.06
C TYR A 52 -2.42 12.60 -5.97
N ASN A 53 -1.67 11.79 -6.74
CA ASN A 53 -0.21 11.75 -6.69
C ASN A 53 0.37 12.69 -7.75
N ARG A 54 -0.01 13.98 -7.70
CA ARG A 54 0.56 14.98 -8.59
C ARG A 54 2.03 15.24 -8.26
N PHE A 55 2.78 15.68 -9.27
CA PHE A 55 4.22 15.95 -9.14
C PHE A 55 4.56 17.05 -8.14
N ASP A 56 3.59 17.93 -7.83
CA ASP A 56 3.69 19.05 -6.90
C ASP A 56 3.15 18.74 -5.49
N LEU A 57 2.70 17.49 -5.26
CA LEU A 57 2.30 17.04 -3.93
C LEU A 57 3.48 17.14 -2.96
N GLN A 58 3.22 17.73 -1.79
CA GLN A 58 4.16 17.81 -0.68
C GLN A 58 3.89 16.69 0.32
N GLY A 59 4.95 16.16 0.93
CA GLY A 59 4.88 15.10 1.92
C GLY A 59 6.24 14.82 2.53
N GLU A 60 6.28 13.93 3.52
CA GLU A 60 7.52 13.53 4.17
C GLU A 60 8.29 12.54 3.28
N MET A 61 9.62 12.67 3.24
CA MET A 61 10.47 11.82 2.39
C MET A 61 10.66 10.42 2.99
N GLY A 62 10.77 9.42 2.11
CA GLY A 62 11.09 8.05 2.50
C GLY A 62 9.86 7.22 2.87
N ASN A 63 10.09 6.11 3.59
CA ASN A 63 9.04 5.16 3.94
C ASN A 63 8.58 5.34 5.39
N GLY A 64 7.42 5.97 5.57
CA GLY A 64 6.86 6.22 6.90
C GLY A 64 6.59 4.96 7.73
N ALA A 65 6.43 3.78 7.10
CA ALA A 65 6.23 2.52 7.82
C ALA A 65 7.45 2.08 8.67
N GLN A 66 8.64 2.68 8.46
CA GLN A 66 9.79 2.52 9.36
C GLN A 66 9.45 2.91 10.81
N ALA A 67 8.49 3.81 11.02
CA ALA A 67 8.03 4.19 12.36
C ALA A 67 7.45 3.01 13.15
N PHE A 68 6.99 1.95 12.47
CA PHE A 68 6.42 0.76 13.11
C PHE A 68 7.48 -0.28 13.50
N GLY A 69 8.72 -0.13 13.05
CA GLY A 69 9.82 -1.02 13.46
C GLY A 69 10.17 -0.91 14.95
N ARG A 70 9.62 0.08 15.66
CA ARG A 70 9.80 0.31 17.11
C ARG A 70 8.59 -0.13 17.94
N GLU A 71 7.60 -0.76 17.33
CA GLU A 71 6.44 -1.27 18.06
C GLU A 71 6.84 -2.40 19.00
N ALA A 72 6.38 -2.33 20.25
CA ALA A 72 6.62 -3.39 21.23
C ALA A 72 5.76 -4.63 20.99
N GLY A 73 4.64 -4.47 20.26
CA GLY A 73 3.75 -5.56 19.93
C GLY A 73 3.96 -6.09 18.52
N ARG A 74 3.11 -7.04 18.16
CA ARG A 74 3.17 -7.77 16.89
C ARG A 74 2.95 -6.85 15.69
N VAL A 75 3.90 -6.86 14.74
CA VAL A 75 3.76 -6.17 13.45
C VAL A 75 3.42 -7.20 12.39
N VAL A 76 2.30 -6.97 11.69
CA VAL A 76 1.83 -7.83 10.59
C VAL A 76 2.00 -7.10 9.28
N VAL A 77 2.51 -7.79 8.27
CA VAL A 77 2.70 -7.24 6.94
C VAL A 77 1.80 -8.00 5.99
N VAL A 78 0.99 -7.31 5.18
CA VAL A 78 0.16 -7.92 4.15
C VAL A 78 0.70 -7.53 2.78
N GLY A 79 1.28 -8.50 2.08
CA GLY A 79 2.04 -8.28 0.86
C GLY A 79 3.50 -7.96 1.16
N ALA A 80 4.39 -8.86 0.77
CA ALA A 80 5.83 -8.69 0.87
C ALA A 80 6.31 -7.64 -0.14
N PHE A 81 7.25 -6.80 0.27
CA PHE A 81 7.87 -5.82 -0.59
C PHE A 81 9.36 -5.67 -0.27
N PRO A 82 10.18 -5.18 -1.22
CA PRO A 82 11.62 -5.01 -1.02
C PRO A 82 11.94 -4.11 0.19
N GLY A 83 12.99 -4.46 0.96
CA GLY A 83 13.45 -3.69 2.13
C GLY A 83 12.67 -3.95 3.43
N LEU A 84 11.75 -4.92 3.45
CA LEU A 84 10.91 -5.20 4.61
C LEU A 84 11.70 -5.56 5.88
N SER A 85 12.68 -6.45 5.75
CA SER A 85 13.49 -6.95 6.88
C SER A 85 14.39 -5.89 7.51
N GLU A 86 14.79 -4.89 6.73
CA GLU A 86 15.56 -3.73 7.21
C GLU A 86 14.65 -2.74 7.96
N MET A 87 13.39 -2.65 7.53
CA MET A 87 12.42 -1.70 8.06
C MET A 87 11.73 -2.17 9.34
N LEU A 88 11.41 -3.46 9.42
CA LEU A 88 10.60 -4.04 10.49
C LEU A 88 11.35 -5.25 11.06
N PRO A 89 11.65 -5.27 12.37
CA PRO A 89 12.25 -6.44 13.00
C PRO A 89 11.19 -7.55 13.18
N ASN A 90 11.46 -8.73 12.62
CA ASN A 90 10.65 -9.95 12.76
C ASN A 90 9.13 -9.79 12.49
N PRO A 91 8.71 -9.23 11.33
CA PRO A 91 7.30 -9.11 11.01
C PRO A 91 6.67 -10.47 10.72
N GLN A 92 5.37 -10.60 11.00
CA GLN A 92 4.57 -11.70 10.47
C GLN A 92 4.06 -11.32 9.08
N VAL A 93 4.63 -11.94 8.04
CA VAL A 93 4.30 -11.60 6.65
C VAL A 93 3.21 -12.52 6.14
N ILE A 94 2.12 -11.93 5.65
CA ILE A 94 1.04 -12.61 4.95
C ILE A 94 1.22 -12.38 3.45
N GLU A 95 1.32 -13.47 2.70
CA GLU A 95 1.42 -13.44 1.24
C GLU A 95 0.51 -14.47 0.56
N ASN A 96 0.22 -14.22 -0.71
CA ASN A 96 -0.56 -15.14 -1.54
C ASN A 96 0.22 -16.41 -1.89
N ASP A 97 1.53 -16.27 -2.12
CA ASP A 97 2.47 -17.37 -2.32
C ASP A 97 3.55 -17.29 -1.24
N PRO A 98 3.24 -17.75 -0.01
CA PRO A 98 4.10 -17.54 1.15
C PRO A 98 5.39 -18.36 1.04
N ARG A 99 6.51 -17.72 1.35
CA ARG A 99 7.80 -18.38 1.52
C ARG A 99 7.89 -19.07 2.89
N PRO A 100 8.92 -19.92 3.13
CA PRO A 100 9.18 -20.44 4.47
C PRO A 100 9.29 -19.31 5.51
N GLY A 101 8.47 -19.39 6.57
CA GLY A 101 8.38 -18.35 7.61
C GLY A 101 7.31 -17.28 7.38
N GLU A 102 6.67 -17.28 6.21
CA GLU A 102 5.53 -16.42 5.89
C GLU A 102 4.21 -17.20 6.02
N TYR A 103 3.10 -16.48 5.98
CA TYR A 103 1.76 -17.02 6.22
C TYR A 103 0.86 -16.83 4.99
N PRO A 104 -0.03 -17.80 4.70
CA PRO A 104 -1.01 -17.65 3.62
C PRO A 104 -2.07 -16.59 3.96
N THR A 105 -2.77 -16.09 2.93
CA THR A 105 -3.83 -15.07 3.08
C THR A 105 -4.96 -15.46 4.04
N ILE A 106 -5.25 -16.75 4.21
CA ILE A 106 -6.24 -17.23 5.17
C ILE A 106 -5.86 -16.93 6.63
N ALA A 107 -4.57 -16.68 6.93
CA ALA A 107 -4.10 -16.34 8.27
C ALA A 107 -4.50 -14.91 8.70
N MET A 108 -5.04 -14.08 7.80
CA MET A 108 -5.46 -12.70 8.12
C MET A 108 -6.37 -12.63 9.36
N ASP A 109 -7.35 -13.52 9.49
CA ASP A 109 -8.31 -13.53 10.61
C ASP A 109 -7.67 -13.87 11.95
N THR A 110 -6.52 -14.53 11.95
CA THR A 110 -5.76 -14.88 13.17
C THR A 110 -4.69 -13.83 13.46
N LEU A 111 -4.09 -13.28 12.41
CA LEU A 111 -2.89 -12.45 12.56
C LEU A 111 -3.20 -10.96 12.70
N LEU A 112 -4.18 -10.43 11.95
CA LEU A 112 -4.49 -9.00 12.00
C LEU A 112 -5.16 -8.56 13.32
N PRO A 113 -6.11 -9.31 13.91
CA PRO A 113 -6.73 -8.87 15.15
C PRO A 113 -5.72 -8.68 16.28
N GLY A 114 -5.78 -7.51 16.93
CA GLY A 114 -4.94 -7.17 18.07
C GLY A 114 -3.45 -7.03 17.77
N CYS A 115 -3.04 -6.95 16.50
CA CYS A 115 -1.66 -6.57 16.19
C CYS A 115 -1.40 -5.12 16.64
N ALA A 116 -0.14 -4.80 16.98
CA ALA A 116 0.21 -3.42 17.32
C ALA A 116 0.19 -2.54 16.06
N ALA A 117 0.71 -3.08 14.96
CA ALA A 117 0.69 -2.41 13.67
C ALA A 117 0.48 -3.36 12.49
N ALA A 118 -0.17 -2.86 11.45
CA ALA A 118 -0.33 -3.52 10.16
C ALA A 118 0.32 -2.66 9.06
N VAL A 119 1.25 -3.24 8.30
CA VAL A 119 1.82 -2.63 7.09
C VAL A 119 1.24 -3.34 5.88
N VAL A 120 0.48 -2.62 5.08
CA VAL A 120 -0.36 -3.17 4.01
C VAL A 120 0.17 -2.69 2.67
N ALA A 121 0.50 -3.61 1.78
CA ALA A 121 0.90 -3.29 0.42
C ALA A 121 -0.29 -2.67 -0.36
N SER A 122 -0.05 -1.59 -1.09
CA SER A 122 -1.06 -0.86 -1.85
C SER A 122 -1.70 -1.66 -2.99
N SER A 123 -1.10 -2.77 -3.40
CA SER A 123 -1.72 -3.74 -4.32
C SER A 123 -3.03 -4.32 -3.76
N THR A 124 -3.27 -4.25 -2.44
CA THR A 124 -4.53 -4.69 -1.83
C THR A 124 -5.75 -3.86 -2.24
N LEU A 125 -5.53 -2.67 -2.83
CA LEU A 125 -6.59 -1.89 -3.47
C LEU A 125 -7.10 -2.61 -4.73
N VAL A 126 -6.17 -3.13 -5.54
CA VAL A 126 -6.48 -3.76 -6.84
C VAL A 126 -7.14 -5.12 -6.63
N ASN A 127 -6.67 -5.92 -5.67
CA ASN A 127 -7.26 -7.24 -5.39
C ASN A 127 -8.44 -7.21 -4.39
N ARG A 128 -8.89 -6.02 -3.98
CA ARG A 128 -10.03 -5.80 -3.07
C ARG A 128 -9.88 -6.33 -1.65
N ASN A 129 -8.68 -6.68 -1.22
CA ASN A 129 -8.47 -7.12 0.17
C ASN A 129 -8.44 -5.95 1.16
N LEU A 130 -8.16 -4.71 0.73
CA LEU A 130 -7.98 -3.58 1.66
C LEU A 130 -9.14 -3.39 2.64
N PRO A 131 -10.43 -3.34 2.22
CA PRO A 131 -11.54 -3.15 3.17
C PRO A 131 -11.61 -4.23 4.26
N ARG A 132 -11.34 -5.49 3.90
CA ARG A 132 -11.30 -6.60 4.87
C ARG A 132 -10.13 -6.44 5.84
N ILE A 133 -8.95 -6.10 5.33
CA ILE A 133 -7.74 -5.89 6.14
C ILE A 133 -7.97 -4.76 7.15
N LEU A 134 -8.51 -3.62 6.70
CA LEU A 134 -8.82 -2.48 7.58
C LEU A 134 -9.81 -2.84 8.68
N ARG A 135 -10.81 -3.68 8.36
CA ARG A 135 -11.77 -4.18 9.36
C ARG A 135 -11.11 -5.11 10.39
N LEU A 136 -10.25 -6.03 9.95
CA LEU A 136 -9.59 -6.99 10.85
C LEU A 136 -8.52 -6.32 11.73
N ALA A 137 -7.85 -5.28 11.22
CA ALA A 137 -6.84 -4.51 11.93
C ALA A 137 -7.43 -3.30 12.69
N GLN A 138 -8.74 -3.28 12.95
CA GLN A 138 -9.35 -2.19 13.72
C GLN A 138 -8.69 -2.06 15.11
N GLY A 139 -8.30 -0.84 15.47
CA GLY A 139 -7.60 -0.55 16.72
C GLY A 139 -6.08 -0.64 16.64
N SER A 140 -5.52 -1.17 15.55
CA SER A 140 -4.09 -1.20 15.27
C SER A 140 -3.62 0.07 14.57
N ARG A 141 -2.32 0.36 14.60
CA ARG A 141 -1.72 1.37 13.71
C ARG A 141 -1.59 0.80 12.30
N ILE A 142 -1.99 1.55 11.27
CA ILE A 142 -2.03 1.02 9.90
C ILE A 142 -1.22 1.91 8.97
N ALA A 143 -0.35 1.30 8.17
CA ALA A 143 0.36 1.96 7.07
C ALA A 143 -0.04 1.29 5.76
N LEU A 144 -0.52 2.08 4.79
CA LEU A 144 -0.72 1.62 3.41
C LEU A 144 0.48 2.08 2.58
N VAL A 145 1.24 1.14 2.02
CA VAL A 145 2.55 1.42 1.42
C VAL A 145 2.70 0.87 0.01
N GLY A 146 3.42 1.59 -0.82
CA GLY A 146 3.88 1.16 -2.14
C GLY A 146 3.46 2.11 -3.25
N PRO A 147 3.97 1.92 -4.48
CA PRO A 147 3.79 2.88 -5.58
C PRO A 147 2.33 3.15 -5.98
N VAL A 148 1.41 2.26 -5.58
CA VAL A 148 -0.01 2.27 -5.94
C VAL A 148 -0.86 2.97 -4.87
N THR A 149 -0.27 3.45 -3.77
CA THR A 149 -1.01 4.17 -2.71
C THR A 149 -1.51 5.53 -3.22
N PRO A 150 -2.84 5.82 -3.15
CA PRO A 150 -3.35 7.16 -3.31
C PRO A 150 -2.90 8.03 -2.14
N LEU A 151 -2.13 9.08 -2.43
CA LEU A 151 -1.63 10.00 -1.41
C LEU A 151 -2.69 11.08 -1.14
N THR A 152 -3.71 10.71 -0.37
CA THR A 152 -4.81 11.60 0.00
C THR A 152 -5.16 11.47 1.48
N PRO A 153 -5.26 12.58 2.24
CA PRO A 153 -5.64 12.55 3.66
C PRO A 153 -6.99 11.87 3.92
N ARG A 154 -7.86 11.76 2.90
CA ARG A 154 -9.16 11.08 2.99
C ARG A 154 -9.06 9.64 3.47
N LEU A 155 -7.96 8.95 3.19
CA LEU A 155 -7.78 7.56 3.64
C LEU A 155 -7.57 7.45 5.17
N HIS A 156 -7.21 8.54 5.86
CA HIS A 156 -7.11 8.56 7.31
C HIS A 156 -8.46 8.34 8.01
N ALA A 157 -9.58 8.71 7.36
CA ALA A 157 -10.93 8.45 7.87
C ALA A 157 -11.25 6.95 8.00
N TYR A 158 -10.48 6.08 7.33
CA TYR A 158 -10.61 4.61 7.40
C TYR A 158 -9.62 3.95 8.36
N GLY A 159 -8.96 4.74 9.22
CA GLY A 159 -8.02 4.23 10.21
C GLY A 159 -6.59 4.05 9.72
N VAL A 160 -6.29 4.41 8.46
CA VAL A 160 -4.91 4.42 7.96
C VAL A 160 -4.15 5.59 8.58
N GLU A 161 -3.05 5.32 9.27
CA GLU A 161 -2.22 6.34 9.91
C GLU A 161 -1.18 6.91 8.93
N ILE A 162 -0.56 6.04 8.14
CA ILE A 162 0.53 6.40 7.21
C ILE A 162 0.17 5.96 5.79
N LEU A 163 0.32 6.87 4.83
CA LEU A 163 0.13 6.62 3.40
C LEU A 163 1.48 6.81 2.71
N GLY A 164 2.17 5.72 2.38
CA GLY A 164 3.44 5.74 1.66
C GLY A 164 3.26 5.42 0.19
N GLY A 165 3.66 6.32 -0.69
CA GLY A 165 3.40 6.23 -2.13
C GLY A 165 4.51 6.80 -3.00
N LEU A 166 4.32 6.72 -4.31
CA LEU A 166 5.24 7.27 -5.30
C LEU A 166 4.60 8.46 -6.00
N VAL A 167 5.33 9.58 -6.01
CA VAL A 167 5.04 10.73 -6.89
C VAL A 167 5.95 10.63 -8.10
N ILE A 168 5.37 10.44 -9.28
CA ILE A 168 6.10 10.24 -10.53
C ILE A 168 6.46 11.60 -11.13
N ARG A 169 7.75 11.81 -11.43
CA ARG A 169 8.27 13.05 -12.06
C ARG A 169 8.68 12.86 -13.51
N ASP A 170 9.06 11.65 -13.89
CA ASP A 170 9.31 11.25 -15.28
C ASP A 170 8.39 10.08 -15.69
N PRO A 171 7.14 10.38 -16.12
CA PRO A 171 6.21 9.35 -16.54
C PRO A 171 6.67 8.58 -17.79
N LYS A 172 7.41 9.25 -18.69
CA LYS A 172 7.88 8.64 -19.94
C LYS A 172 8.97 7.62 -19.64
N GLY A 173 10.02 8.03 -18.91
CA GLY A 173 11.11 7.15 -18.51
C GLY A 173 10.63 6.00 -17.62
N LEU A 174 9.72 6.25 -16.69
CA LEU A 174 9.11 5.17 -15.90
C LEU A 174 8.35 4.18 -16.80
N GLY A 175 7.58 4.67 -17.78
CA GLY A 175 6.86 3.85 -18.73
C GLY A 175 7.78 2.98 -19.59
N GLU A 176 8.91 3.52 -20.04
CA GLU A 176 9.95 2.79 -20.77
C GLU A 176 10.62 1.74 -19.89
N ALA A 177 10.98 2.09 -18.66
CA ALA A 177 11.58 1.17 -17.70
C ALA A 177 10.63 0.01 -17.36
N ILE A 178 9.34 0.27 -17.13
CA ILE A 178 8.33 -0.78 -16.90
C ILE A 178 8.24 -1.71 -18.11
N ARG A 179 8.25 -1.18 -19.35
CA ARG A 179 8.28 -2.01 -20.57
C ARG A 179 9.53 -2.89 -20.65
N ALA A 180 10.65 -2.41 -20.12
CA ALA A 180 11.91 -3.15 -20.02
C ALA A 180 11.97 -4.11 -18.81
N GLY A 181 10.91 -4.21 -18.00
CA GLY A 181 10.84 -5.13 -16.86
C GLY A 181 11.29 -4.55 -15.52
N ALA A 182 11.40 -3.23 -15.38
CA ALA A 182 11.76 -2.59 -14.13
C ALA A 182 10.79 -2.96 -13.00
N LEU A 183 11.34 -3.22 -11.82
CA LEU A 183 10.58 -3.58 -10.62
C LEU A 183 10.38 -2.38 -9.69
N PRO A 184 9.41 -2.41 -8.76
CA PRO A 184 9.09 -1.28 -7.88
C PRO A 184 10.29 -0.62 -7.16
N ARG A 185 11.31 -1.41 -6.80
CA ARG A 185 12.55 -0.91 -6.17
C ARG A 185 13.32 0.09 -7.05
N GLU A 186 13.10 0.07 -8.35
CA GLU A 186 13.81 0.91 -9.33
C GLU A 186 13.03 2.20 -9.65
N PHE A 187 11.75 2.29 -9.28
CA PHE A 187 10.89 3.40 -9.65
C PHE A 187 11.30 4.74 -9.01
N GLY A 188 12.08 4.70 -7.93
CA GLY A 188 12.66 5.89 -7.31
C GLY A 188 13.60 6.69 -8.23
N ARG A 189 14.06 6.11 -9.35
CA ARG A 189 14.83 6.83 -10.38
C ARG A 189 13.97 7.81 -11.21
N PHE A 190 12.65 7.61 -11.23
CA PHE A 190 11.71 8.36 -12.08
C PHE A 190 10.71 9.21 -11.28
N GLY A 191 10.91 9.30 -9.97
CA GLY A 191 9.98 9.93 -9.06
C GLY A 191 10.53 10.00 -7.66
N GLN A 192 9.65 10.24 -6.70
CA GLN A 192 10.02 10.39 -5.30
C GLN A 192 9.04 9.61 -4.43
N TYR A 193 9.56 8.78 -3.53
CA TYR A 193 8.75 8.14 -2.50
C TYR A 193 8.46 9.16 -1.40
N LEU A 194 7.17 9.40 -1.19
CA LEU A 194 6.64 10.29 -0.17
C LEU A 194 5.72 9.51 0.77
N HIS A 195 5.52 10.05 1.96
CA HIS A 195 4.41 9.65 2.80
C HIS A 195 3.65 10.82 3.40
N LEU A 196 2.35 10.57 3.64
CA LEU A 196 1.48 11.42 4.43
C LEU A 196 1.22 10.70 5.76
N ARG A 197 1.26 11.46 6.84
CA ARG A 197 0.94 11.00 8.19
C ARG A 197 -0.32 11.71 8.66
N ARG A 198 -1.20 10.99 9.36
CA ARG A 198 -2.35 11.59 10.03
C ARG A 198 -1.88 12.60 11.07
N GLU A 199 -2.39 13.84 10.98
CA GLU A 199 -2.01 14.95 11.87
C GLU A 199 -2.25 14.64 13.35
N ASP A 200 -3.32 13.89 13.68
CA ASP A 200 -3.68 13.49 15.06
C ASP A 200 -3.12 12.12 15.49
N ALA A 201 -2.06 11.61 14.87
CA ALA A 201 -1.45 10.35 15.29
C ALA A 201 -0.82 10.51 16.69
N ALA A 202 -1.56 10.10 17.73
CA ALA A 202 -1.08 10.10 19.11
C ALA A 202 0.30 9.41 19.20
N PRO A 203 1.25 9.94 20.00
CA PRO A 203 2.54 9.30 20.21
C PRO A 203 2.35 7.87 20.72
N ALA A 204 3.24 6.96 20.30
CA ALA A 204 3.18 5.53 20.60
C ALA A 204 2.81 5.29 22.08
N ARG A 205 1.68 4.62 22.32
CA ARG A 205 1.24 4.31 23.68
C ARG A 205 2.26 3.34 24.29
N PRO A 206 2.88 3.65 25.46
CA PRO A 206 3.75 2.69 26.11
C PRO A 206 2.94 1.44 26.45
N CYS A 207 3.43 0.30 25.97
CA CYS A 207 2.80 -1.00 26.14
C CYS A 207 2.58 -1.27 27.64
N ARG A 208 1.31 -1.25 28.09
CA ARG A 208 0.92 -1.63 29.45
C ARG A 208 0.77 -3.14 29.56
N PHE A 209 1.82 -3.88 29.23
CA PHE A 209 1.98 -5.26 29.71
C PHE A 209 3.11 -5.27 30.72
N ARG A 210 2.79 -4.94 31.97
CA ARG A 210 3.61 -5.38 33.10
C ARG A 210 3.31 -6.86 33.29
N ALA A 211 4.20 -7.73 32.80
CA ALA A 211 4.23 -9.10 33.31
C ALA A 211 4.36 -9.01 34.83
N SER A 212 3.34 -9.45 35.55
CA SER A 212 3.44 -9.63 36.99
C SER A 212 4.53 -10.67 37.23
N ARG A 213 5.66 -10.24 37.78
CA ARG A 213 6.58 -11.16 38.42
C ARG A 213 5.79 -11.82 39.55
N ARG A 214 5.39 -13.08 39.38
CA ARG A 214 5.03 -13.93 40.51
C ARG A 214 6.34 -14.26 41.23
N ASN A 215 6.58 -13.54 42.33
CA ASN A 215 7.45 -14.03 43.40
C ASN A 215 6.57 -14.90 44.32
N GLY A 216 7.04 -16.10 44.65
CA GLY A 216 6.39 -17.06 45.55
C GLY A 216 6.35 -18.43 44.93
#